data_AF-R0JHC7-F1
#
_entry.id   AF-R0JHC7-F1
#
_cell.length_a   1.000
_cell.length_b   1.000
_cell.length_c   1.000
_cell.angle_alpha   90.00
_cell.angle_beta   90.00
_cell.angle_gamma   90.00
#
_symmetry.space_group_name_H-M   'P 1'
#
loop_
_entity.id
_entity.type
_entity.pdbx_description
1 polymer ?
#
loop_
_entity_poly.entity_id
_entity_poly.type
_entity_poly.pdbx_seq_one_letter_code
_entity_poly.pdbx_strand_id
1 'polypeptide(L)'
;NHEISTVLQRQQHRVRYSESVEIGSVIFSLSGVAFILADTQDVVMRGEEQFLGRVQKFINIHRNSFLVLSAALHGPQEWNIMFRIQRRFLGSNLRIIPAHNTAETVKLMLTIAKMTSKPCADAIRYKMAMTKAHIMENSPVWKMLQE
;
A
#
# COMPACT_ATOMS: atom_id res chain seq x y z
N ASN A 1 13.03 2.29 7.63
CA ASN A 1 11.86 2.02 8.49
C ASN A 1 11.83 0.57 8.97
N HIS A 2 12.74 0.24 9.90
CA HIS A 2 12.82 -1.10 10.51
C HIS A 2 11.63 -1.37 11.45
N GLU A 3 11.00 -0.33 11.98
CA GLU A 3 9.92 -0.47 12.95
C GLU A 3 8.61 -0.96 12.31
N ILE A 4 8.19 -0.38 11.19
CA ILE A 4 6.97 -0.78 10.46
C ILE A 4 7.06 -2.21 9.96
N SER A 5 8.21 -2.63 9.43
CA SER A 5 8.42 -4.03 9.03
C SER A 5 8.33 -4.98 10.22
N THR A 6 8.88 -4.59 11.38
CA THR A 6 8.81 -5.38 12.61
C THR A 6 7.37 -5.54 13.08
N VAL A 7 6.57 -4.46 13.08
CA VAL A 7 5.14 -4.53 13.46
C VAL A 7 4.35 -5.42 12.51
N LEU A 8 4.57 -5.30 11.20
CA LEU A 8 3.93 -6.16 10.20
C LEU A 8 4.29 -7.63 10.40
N GLN A 9 5.56 -7.95 10.66
CA GLN A 9 6.01 -9.31 10.92
C GLN A 9 5.38 -9.88 12.21
N ARG A 10 5.29 -9.09 13.28
CA ARG A 10 4.61 -9.48 14.53
C ARG A 10 3.14 -9.80 14.31
N GLN A 11 2.49 -9.10 13.38
CA GLN A 11 1.11 -9.35 12.95
C GLN A 11 0.98 -10.49 11.92
N GLN A 12 2.00 -11.33 11.75
CA GLN A 12 2.03 -12.48 10.82
C GLN A 12 1.90 -12.09 9.34
N HIS A 13 2.23 -10.85 8.97
CA HIS A 13 2.33 -10.45 7.57
C HIS A 13 3.69 -10.83 6.99
N ARG A 14 3.69 -11.46 5.81
CA ARG A 14 4.93 -11.76 5.07
C ARG A 14 5.53 -10.49 4.46
N VAL A 15 6.66 -10.05 4.99
CA VAL A 15 7.41 -8.88 4.48
C VAL A 15 8.51 -9.35 3.52
N ARG A 16 8.65 -8.66 2.38
CA ARG A 16 9.73 -8.85 1.40
C ARG A 16 10.44 -7.51 1.21
N TYR A 17 11.75 -7.56 1.06
CA TYR A 17 12.58 -6.39 0.78
C TYR A 17 13.00 -6.39 -0.69
N SER A 18 13.12 -5.20 -1.27
CA SER A 18 13.55 -5.00 -2.65
C SER A 18 14.36 -3.71 -2.73
N GLU A 19 15.44 -3.73 -3.51
CA GLU A 19 16.25 -2.53 -3.81
C GLU A 19 15.69 -1.73 -4.98
N SER A 20 14.76 -2.31 -5.74
CA SER A 20 14.15 -1.67 -6.93
C SER A 20 12.99 -0.72 -6.59
N VAL A 21 12.60 -0.63 -5.32
CA VAL A 21 11.51 0.24 -4.87
C VAL A 21 12.07 1.50 -4.22
N GLU A 22 11.35 2.61 -4.37
CA GLU A 22 11.75 3.86 -3.73
C GLU A 22 11.88 3.70 -2.21
N ILE A 23 12.92 4.29 -1.63
CA ILE A 23 13.18 4.20 -0.19
C ILE A 23 11.95 4.65 0.60
N GLY A 24 11.63 3.96 1.70
CA GLY A 24 10.45 4.28 2.52
C GLY A 24 9.12 3.87 1.88
N SER A 25 9.15 3.17 0.74
CA SER A 25 7.93 2.66 0.11
C SER A 25 7.52 1.29 0.65
N VAL A 26 6.20 1.08 0.75
CA VAL A 26 5.60 -0.20 1.11
C VAL A 26 4.49 -0.51 0.11
N ILE A 27 4.55 -1.68 -0.52
CA ILE A 27 3.64 -2.07 -1.60
C ILE A 27 2.83 -3.27 -1.16
N PHE A 28 1.51 -3.18 -1.31
CA PHE A 28 0.60 -4.32 -1.15
C PHE A 28 0.18 -4.84 -2.52
N SER A 29 0.93 -5.81 -3.04
CA SER A 29 0.75 -6.31 -4.41
C SER A 29 -0.66 -6.85 -4.69
N LEU A 30 -1.30 -7.47 -3.69
CA LEU A 30 -2.63 -8.07 -3.86
C LEU A 30 -3.77 -7.04 -3.98
N SER A 31 -3.60 -5.88 -3.37
CA SER A 31 -4.58 -4.78 -3.42
C SER A 31 -4.19 -3.68 -4.39
N GLY A 32 -2.97 -3.74 -4.96
CA GLY A 32 -2.47 -2.75 -5.91
C GLY A 32 -2.24 -1.36 -5.32
N VAL A 33 -2.24 -1.23 -3.98
CA VAL A 33 -1.92 0.02 -3.28
C VAL A 33 -0.44 0.08 -2.94
N ALA A 34 0.10 1.29 -3.01
CA ALA A 34 1.46 1.59 -2.56
C ALA A 34 1.43 2.79 -1.62
N PHE A 35 2.33 2.73 -0.63
CA PHE A 35 2.55 3.79 0.34
C PHE A 35 3.99 4.27 0.23
N ILE A 36 4.22 5.57 0.33
CA ILE A 36 5.52 6.14 0.65
C ILE A 36 5.42 6.82 2.02
N LEU A 37 6.38 6.52 2.89
CA LEU A 37 6.33 6.89 4.30
C LEU A 37 7.40 7.94 4.58
N ALA A 38 7.02 9.01 5.26
CA ALA A 38 7.95 10.05 5.66
C ALA A 38 7.57 10.64 7.02
N ASP A 39 8.57 10.93 7.83
CA ASP A 39 8.42 11.76 9.00
C ASP A 39 8.56 13.23 8.59
N THR A 40 7.66 14.08 9.09
CA THR A 40 7.66 15.51 8.76
C THR A 40 8.95 16.22 9.19
N GLN A 41 9.58 15.82 10.29
CA GLN A 41 10.87 16.35 10.73
C GLN A 41 12.00 15.93 9.78
N ASP A 42 11.99 14.67 9.34
CA ASP A 42 12.95 14.17 8.35
C ASP A 42 12.85 14.92 7.02
N VAL A 43 11.63 15.27 6.58
CA VAL A 43 11.41 16.06 5.36
C VAL A 43 12.03 17.45 5.49
N VAL A 44 11.91 18.08 6.66
CA VAL A 44 12.54 19.38 6.94
C VAL A 44 14.05 19.26 6.99
N MET A 45 14.58 18.26 7.69
CA MET A 45 16.03 18.10 7.90
C MET A 45 16.78 17.70 6.64
N ARG A 46 16.23 16.79 5.82
CA ARG A 46 16.91 16.25 4.63
C ARG A 46 16.66 17.08 3.36
N GLY A 47 15.80 18.08 3.44
CA GLY A 47 15.43 18.93 2.32
C GLY A 47 14.20 18.42 1.58
N GLU A 48 13.18 19.27 1.55
CA GLU A 48 11.87 18.95 0.98
C GLU A 48 11.94 18.64 -0.52
N GLU A 49 12.74 19.36 -1.31
CA GLU A 49 12.83 19.11 -2.77
C GLU A 49 13.35 17.71 -3.10
N GLN A 50 14.31 17.20 -2.33
CA GLN A 50 14.81 15.84 -2.52
C GLN A 50 13.69 14.81 -2.25
N PHE A 51 12.90 15.06 -1.21
CA PHE A 51 11.75 14.23 -0.88
C PHE A 51 10.66 14.30 -1.97
N LEU A 52 10.31 15.50 -2.43
CA LEU A 52 9.33 15.72 -3.50
C LEU A 52 9.75 15.01 -4.79
N GLY A 53 11.05 15.04 -5.15
CA GLY A 53 11.57 14.31 -6.30
C GLY A 53 11.37 12.80 -6.19
N ARG A 54 11.54 12.23 -4.99
CA ARG A 54 11.26 10.80 -4.73
C ARG A 54 9.77 10.49 -4.80
N VAL A 55 8.92 11.34 -4.22
CA VAL A 55 7.45 11.19 -4.33
C VAL A 55 7.02 11.23 -5.79
N GLN A 56 7.59 12.12 -6.62
CA GLN A 56 7.28 12.18 -8.05
C GLN A 56 7.62 10.89 -8.79
N LYS A 57 8.79 10.28 -8.52
CA LYS A 57 9.16 8.97 -9.09
C LYS A 57 8.19 7.88 -8.65
N PHE A 58 7.85 7.87 -7.36
CA PHE A 58 6.93 6.91 -6.77
C PHE A 58 5.54 6.95 -7.43
N ILE A 59 4.94 8.12 -7.62
CA ILE A 59 3.60 8.24 -8.20
C ILE A 59 3.54 7.91 -9.68
N ASN A 60 4.66 8.03 -10.40
CA ASN A 60 4.77 7.64 -11.81
C ASN A 60 4.74 6.11 -11.99
N ILE A 61 5.17 5.36 -10.98
CA ILE A 61 5.20 3.89 -11.00
C ILE A 61 3.87 3.32 -10.49
N HIS A 62 3.29 3.93 -9.45
CA HIS A 62 2.14 3.38 -8.74
C HIS A 62 0.86 4.16 -9.04
N ARG A 63 -0.17 3.48 -9.54
CA ARG A 63 -1.47 4.10 -9.84
C ARG A 63 -2.25 4.49 -8.58
N ASN A 64 -2.21 3.66 -7.53
CA ASN A 64 -2.98 3.86 -6.30
C ASN A 64 -2.00 4.21 -5.16
N SER A 65 -1.63 5.49 -5.11
CA SER A 65 -0.50 6.00 -4.34
C SER A 65 -0.94 6.79 -3.12
N PHE A 66 -0.33 6.46 -1.99
CA PHE A 66 -0.56 7.14 -0.72
C PHE A 66 0.76 7.65 -0.13
N LEU A 67 0.77 8.89 0.32
CA LEU A 67 1.83 9.43 1.16
C LEU A 67 1.32 9.44 2.60
N VAL A 68 2.01 8.73 3.50
CA VAL A 68 1.75 8.84 4.94
C VAL A 68 2.80 9.77 5.55
N LEU A 69 2.33 10.91 6.07
CA LEU A 69 3.15 11.89 6.77
C LEU A 69 3.00 11.72 8.27
N SER A 70 4.07 11.24 8.91
CA SER A 70 4.11 11.05 10.35
C SER A 70 4.53 12.33 11.07
N ALA A 71 3.79 12.71 12.11
CA ALA A 71 4.20 13.75 13.06
C ALA A 71 3.54 13.54 14.42
N ALA A 72 4.26 13.81 15.52
CA ALA A 72 3.73 13.62 16.86
C ALA A 72 2.52 14.52 17.18
N LEU A 73 2.60 15.82 16.86
CA LEU A 73 1.60 16.83 17.27
C LEU A 73 0.80 17.47 16.13
N HIS A 74 1.22 17.30 14.86
CA HIS A 74 0.68 18.04 13.71
C HIS A 74 0.46 19.54 14.02
N GLY A 75 1.53 20.26 14.33
CA GLY A 75 1.48 21.69 14.56
C GLY A 75 1.41 22.50 13.26
N PRO A 76 1.37 23.85 13.35
CA PRO A 76 1.29 24.73 12.19
C PRO A 76 2.40 24.48 11.15
N GLN A 77 3.59 24.12 11.61
CA GLN A 77 4.73 23.82 10.74
C GLN A 77 4.47 22.55 9.90
N GLU A 78 4.02 21.47 10.54
CA GLU A 78 3.70 20.21 9.88
C GLU A 78 2.52 20.35 8.92
N TRP A 79 1.49 21.12 9.30
CA TRP A 79 0.38 21.45 8.42
C TRP A 79 0.83 22.25 7.20
N ASN A 80 1.74 23.20 7.38
CA ASN A 80 2.27 23.98 6.26
C ASN A 80 3.04 23.09 5.26
N ILE A 81 3.84 22.14 5.75
CA ILE A 81 4.52 21.15 4.90
C ILE A 81 3.49 20.32 4.15
N MET A 82 2.50 19.78 4.85
CA MET A 82 1.47 18.96 4.22
C MET A 82 0.68 19.73 3.16
N PHE A 83 0.33 20.99 3.43
CA PHE A 83 -0.35 21.89 2.50
C PHE A 83 0.51 22.18 1.25
N ARG A 84 1.82 22.39 1.42
CA ARG A 84 2.76 22.61 0.31
C ARG A 84 2.88 21.36 -0.57
N ILE A 85 3.01 20.19 0.03
CA ILE A 85 3.03 18.91 -0.70
C ILE A 85 1.70 18.70 -1.43
N GLN A 86 0.56 18.93 -0.76
CA GLN A 86 -0.77 18.80 -1.35
C GLN A 86 -0.95 19.72 -2.55
N ARG A 87 -0.52 20.98 -2.45
CA ARG A 87 -0.50 21.92 -3.57
C ARG A 87 0.39 21.46 -4.71
N ARG A 88 1.59 20.94 -4.40
CA ARG A 88 2.57 20.49 -5.41
C ARG A 88 2.06 19.33 -6.25
N PHE A 89 1.28 18.44 -5.63
CA PHE A 89 0.74 17.22 -6.23
C PHE A 89 -0.77 17.29 -6.46
N LEU A 90 -1.35 18.48 -6.48
CA LEU A 90 -2.77 18.67 -6.73
C LEU A 90 -3.13 18.14 -8.12
N GLY A 91 -4.18 17.33 -8.21
CA GLY A 91 -4.59 16.69 -9.47
C GLY A 91 -3.78 15.45 -9.86
N SER A 92 -2.75 15.08 -9.10
CA SER A 92 -2.08 13.80 -9.25
C SER A 92 -2.86 12.66 -8.58
N ASN A 93 -2.39 11.43 -8.75
CA ASN A 93 -2.93 10.23 -8.10
C ASN A 93 -2.42 10.03 -6.65
N LEU A 94 -1.73 11.02 -6.07
CA LEU A 94 -1.25 10.97 -4.68
C LEU A 94 -2.34 11.36 -3.69
N ARG A 95 -2.59 10.48 -2.71
CA ARG A 95 -3.42 10.79 -1.53
C ARG A 95 -2.54 10.94 -0.30
N ILE A 96 -2.64 12.08 0.37
CA ILE A 96 -1.82 12.39 1.54
C ILE A 96 -2.63 12.08 2.80
N ILE A 97 -2.04 11.36 3.75
CA ILE A 97 -2.69 10.96 4.99
C ILE A 97 -1.76 11.29 6.17
N PRO A 98 -2.19 12.13 7.12
CA PRO A 98 -1.46 12.35 8.36
C PRO A 98 -1.55 11.11 9.28
N ALA A 99 -0.48 10.83 10.02
CA ALA A 99 -0.47 9.80 11.06
C ALA A 99 0.39 10.25 12.26
N HIS A 100 0.00 9.87 13.48
CA HIS A 100 0.70 10.28 14.69
C HIS A 100 1.83 9.35 15.09
N ASN A 101 1.73 8.06 14.75
CA ASN A 101 2.70 7.06 15.17
C ASN A 101 2.73 5.83 14.24
N THR A 102 3.69 4.94 14.49
CA THR A 102 3.91 3.71 13.73
C THR A 102 2.71 2.75 13.81
N ALA A 103 2.06 2.61 14.97
CA ALA A 103 0.93 1.70 15.13
C ALA A 103 -0.30 2.15 14.30
N GLU A 104 -0.59 3.45 14.33
CA GLU A 104 -1.63 4.06 13.51
C GLU A 104 -1.30 3.94 12.03
N THR A 105 -0.05 4.21 11.63
CA THR A 105 0.43 4.07 10.25
C THR A 105 0.20 2.66 9.72
N VAL A 106 0.58 1.64 10.48
CA VAL A 106 0.37 0.23 10.10
C VAL A 106 -1.13 -0.09 10.01
N LYS A 107 -1.92 0.33 10.99
CA LYS A 107 -3.37 0.11 10.98
C LYS A 107 -4.02 0.75 9.76
N LEU A 108 -3.65 1.98 9.44
CA LEU A 108 -4.12 2.72 8.27
C LEU A 108 -3.78 1.98 6.97
N MET A 109 -2.52 1.60 6.79
CA MET A 109 -2.04 0.88 5.61
C MET A 109 -2.82 -0.42 5.39
N LEU A 110 -2.99 -1.21 6.46
CA LEU A 110 -3.73 -2.49 6.40
C LEU A 110 -5.21 -2.27 6.10
N THR A 111 -5.84 -1.26 6.70
CA THR A 111 -7.25 -0.93 6.43
C THR A 111 -7.44 -0.57 4.96
N ILE A 112 -6.62 0.34 4.43
CA ILE A 112 -6.70 0.75 3.02
C ILE A 112 -6.41 -0.44 2.10
N ALA A 113 -5.37 -1.23 2.38
CA ALA A 113 -5.05 -2.41 1.58
C ALA A 113 -6.20 -3.44 1.57
N LYS A 114 -6.87 -3.66 2.72
CA LYS A 114 -8.04 -4.55 2.80
C LYS A 114 -9.23 -4.00 2.04
N MET A 115 -9.55 -2.72 2.23
CA MET A 115 -10.69 -2.05 1.58
C MET A 115 -10.54 -1.95 0.06
N THR A 116 -9.30 -1.92 -0.45
CA THR A 116 -9.00 -1.87 -1.89
C THR A 116 -8.77 -3.23 -2.51
N SER A 117 -8.66 -4.29 -1.71
CA SER A 117 -8.55 -5.66 -2.24
C SER A 117 -9.86 -6.11 -2.87
N LYS A 118 -9.77 -6.96 -3.91
CA LYS A 118 -10.97 -7.57 -4.50
C LYS A 118 -11.78 -8.27 -3.41
N PRO A 119 -13.12 -8.16 -3.42
CA PRO A 119 -13.96 -8.79 -2.41
C PRO A 119 -13.58 -10.27 -2.25
N CYS A 120 -13.37 -10.69 -0.99
CA CYS A 120 -13.03 -12.08 -0.67
C CYS A 120 -14.02 -13.07 -1.33
N ALA A 121 -15.29 -12.68 -1.44
CA ALA A 121 -16.32 -13.44 -2.13
C ALA A 121 -16.01 -13.70 -3.62
N ASP A 122 -15.51 -12.71 -4.35
CA ASP A 122 -15.15 -12.87 -5.77
C ASP A 122 -13.93 -13.77 -5.92
N ALA A 123 -12.95 -13.64 -5.03
CA ALA A 123 -11.78 -14.51 -5.01
C ALA A 123 -12.15 -15.96 -4.67
N ILE A 124 -13.04 -16.18 -3.71
CA ILE A 124 -13.56 -17.51 -3.36
C ILE A 124 -14.38 -18.08 -4.52
N ARG A 125 -15.29 -17.28 -5.11
CA ARG A 125 -16.12 -17.69 -6.25
C ARG A 125 -15.25 -18.07 -7.45
N TYR A 126 -14.22 -17.29 -7.76
CA TYR A 126 -13.26 -17.60 -8.81
C TYR A 126 -12.52 -18.92 -8.54
N LYS A 127 -12.02 -19.13 -7.32
CA LYS A 127 -11.36 -20.38 -6.93
C LYS A 127 -12.31 -21.57 -7.01
N MET A 128 -13.54 -21.45 -6.51
CA MET A 128 -14.56 -22.51 -6.62
C MET A 128 -14.88 -22.84 -8.07
N ALA A 129 -15.01 -21.83 -8.94
CA ALA A 129 -15.25 -22.04 -10.36
C ALA A 129 -14.09 -22.79 -11.03
N MET A 130 -12.84 -22.39 -10.74
CA MET A 130 -11.64 -23.07 -11.23
C MET A 130 -11.55 -24.52 -10.74
N THR A 131 -11.79 -24.76 -9.45
CA THR A 131 -11.79 -26.12 -8.89
C THR A 131 -12.89 -26.98 -9.51
N LYS A 132 -14.09 -26.42 -9.70
CA LYS A 132 -15.19 -27.12 -10.37
C LYS A 132 -14.82 -27.52 -11.80
N ALA A 133 -14.27 -26.59 -12.58
CA ALA A 133 -13.81 -26.88 -13.95
C ALA A 133 -12.75 -27.98 -13.97
N HIS A 134 -11.75 -27.90 -13.08
CA HIS A 134 -10.70 -28.91 -12.97
C HIS A 134 -11.24 -30.29 -12.58
N ILE A 135 -12.21 -30.36 -11.67
CA ILE A 135 -12.89 -31.61 -11.30
C ILE A 135 -13.67 -32.15 -12.51
N MET A 136 -14.40 -31.31 -13.25
CA MET A 136 -15.16 -31.76 -14.41
C MET A 136 -14.26 -32.28 -15.54
N GLU A 137 -13.15 -31.61 -15.83
CA GLU A 137 -12.19 -32.03 -16.86
C GLU A 137 -11.50 -33.36 -16.52
N ASN A 138 -11.18 -33.57 -15.24
CA ASN A 138 -10.44 -34.75 -14.77
C ASN A 138 -11.32 -35.84 -14.18
N SER A 139 -12.64 -35.65 -14.12
CA SER A 139 -13.57 -36.64 -13.57
C SER A 139 -13.80 -37.76 -14.57
N PRO A 140 -13.45 -39.02 -14.23
CA PRO A 140 -13.74 -40.16 -15.09
C PRO A 140 -15.26 -40.39 -15.22
N VAL A 141 -16.01 -40.14 -14.15
CA VAL A 141 -17.49 -40.25 -14.13
C VAL A 141 -18.12 -39.22 -15.07
N TRP A 142 -17.58 -38.00 -15.12
CA TRP A 142 -18.10 -36.97 -16.01
C TRP A 142 -17.87 -37.32 -17.49
N LYS A 143 -16.71 -37.92 -17.82
CA LYS A 143 -16.42 -38.40 -19.18
C LYS A 143 -17.37 -39.53 -19.61
N MET A 144 -17.69 -40.46 -18.71
CA MET A 144 -18.64 -41.55 -18.98
C MET A 144 -20.08 -41.07 -19.22
N LEU A 145 -20.47 -39.91 -18.68
CA LEU A 145 -21.80 -39.32 -18.88
C LEU A 145 -21.93 -38.53 -20.20
N GLN A 146 -20.83 -38.32 -20.92
CA GLN A 146 -20.81 -37.62 -22.22
C GLN A 146 -20.82 -38.60 -23.42
N GLU A 147 -20.73 -39.91 -23.16
CA GLU A 147 -20.94 -41.01 -24.12
C GLU A 147 -22.40 -41.48 -24.11
#